data_AF-A0A530NC71-F1
#
_entry.id   AF-A0A530NC71-F1
#
_cell.length_a   1.000
_cell.length_b   1.000
_cell.length_c   1.000
_cell.angle_alpha   90.00
_cell.angle_beta   90.00
_cell.angle_gamma   90.00
#
_symmetry.space_group_name_H-M   'P 1'
#
loop_
_entity.id
_entity.type
_entity.pdbx_description
1 polymer ?
#
loop_
_entity_poly.entity_id
_entity_poly.type
_entity_poly.pdbx_seq_one_letter_code
_entity_poly.pdbx_strand_id
1 'polypeptide(L)' 'MTKITLVTGASRGLGRNTALNIARRGGDVALTYHSRSE' A
#
# COMPACT_ATOMS: atom_id res chain seq x y z
N MET A 1 -10.01 -13.63 12.51
CA MET A 1 -9.90 -13.18 11.10
C MET A 1 -8.83 -12.11 11.03
N THR A 2 -7.80 -12.29 10.22
CA THR A 2 -6.70 -11.31 10.09
C THR A 2 -7.17 -10.12 9.25
N LYS A 3 -6.91 -8.89 9.71
CA LYS A 3 -7.34 -7.66 9.01
C LYS A 3 -6.28 -7.26 8.00
N ILE A 4 -6.62 -7.31 6.71
CA ILE A 4 -5.73 -6.88 5.62
C ILE A 4 -6.22 -5.54 5.08
N THR A 5 -5.31 -4.56 4.98
CA THR A 5 -5.61 -3.24 4.40
C THR A 5 -5.27 -3.23 2.91
N LEU A 6 -6.21 -2.82 2.04
CA LEU A 6 -5.94 -2.62 0.61
C LEU A 6 -5.55 -1.17 0.32
N VAL A 7 -4.38 -0.96 -0.28
CA VAL A 7 -3.90 0.37 -0.71
C VAL A 7 -3.75 0.41 -2.23
N THR A 8 -4.53 1.26 -2.90
CA THR A 8 -4.41 1.53 -4.34
C THR A 8 -3.50 2.75 -4.57
N GLY A 9 -2.94 2.89 -5.78
CA GLY A 9 -2.00 3.97 -6.10
C GLY A 9 -0.71 3.94 -5.25
N ALA A 10 -0.33 2.75 -4.76
CA ALA A 10 0.74 2.58 -3.77
C ALA A 10 2.17 2.74 -4.32
N SER A 11 2.35 2.97 -5.62
CA SER A 11 3.69 3.12 -6.21
C SER A 11 4.43 4.36 -5.75
N ARG A 12 3.72 5.44 -5.41
CA ARG A 12 4.33 6.73 -5.10
C ARG A 12 3.48 7.59 -4.16
N GLY A 13 4.05 8.71 -3.72
CA GLY A 13 3.35 9.74 -2.95
C GLY A 13 2.68 9.19 -1.69
N LEU A 14 1.42 9.61 -1.48
CA LEU A 14 0.65 9.26 -0.29
C LEU A 14 0.38 7.76 -0.19
N GLY A 15 0.02 7.10 -1.29
CA GLY A 15 -0.26 5.65 -1.30
C GLY A 15 0.93 4.84 -0.80
N ARG A 16 2.15 5.15 -1.29
CA ARG A 16 3.39 4.51 -0.84
C ARG A 16 3.65 4.74 0.64
N ASN A 17 3.56 6.00 1.10
CA ASN A 17 3.82 6.34 2.49
C ASN A 17 2.80 5.67 3.44
N THR A 18 1.52 5.61 3.04
CA THR A 18 0.46 4.94 3.81
C THR A 18 0.73 3.44 3.93
N ALA A 19 1.01 2.75 2.82
CA ALA A 19 1.31 1.31 2.85
C ALA A 19 2.52 0.99 3.74
N LEU A 20 3.61 1.79 3.62
CA LEU A 20 4.79 1.63 4.46
C LEU A 20 4.52 1.91 5.94
N ASN A 21 3.69 2.90 6.26
CA ASN A 21 3.36 3.23 7.65
C ASN A 21 2.53 2.10 8.30
N ILE A 22 1.56 1.54 7.57
CA ILE A 22 0.78 0.38 8.02
C ILE A 22 1.70 -0.82 8.30
N ALA A 23 2.56 -1.17 7.35
CA ALA A 23 3.49 -2.28 7.49
C ALA A 23 4.47 -2.08 8.67
N ARG A 24 5.01 -0.87 8.85
CA ARG A 24 5.90 -0.54 9.98
C ARG A 24 5.23 -0.66 11.34
N ARG A 25 3.90 -0.51 11.41
CA ARG A 25 3.11 -0.70 12.64
C ARG A 25 2.67 -2.16 12.83
N GLY A 26 3.14 -3.08 11.98
CA GLY A 26 2.80 -4.50 12.04
C GLY A 26 1.45 -4.86 11.42
N GLY A 27 0.86 -3.98 10.62
CA GLY A 27 -0.38 -4.26 9.89
C GLY A 27 -0.14 -4.96 8.56
N ASP A 28 -1.01 -5.90 8.21
CA ASP A 28 -0.99 -6.55 6.90
C ASP A 28 -1.55 -5.61 5.82
N VAL A 29 -0.82 -5.50 4.71
CA VAL A 29 -1.19 -4.63 3.59
C VAL A 29 -1.07 -5.37 2.27
N ALA A 30 -2.14 -5.32 1.48
CA ALA A 30 -2.13 -5.65 0.06
C ALA A 30 -2.11 -4.34 -0.73
N LEU A 31 -1.26 -4.23 -1.75
CA LEU A 31 -1.12 -3.00 -2.51
C LEU A 31 -1.21 -3.22 -4.01
N THR A 32 -1.72 -2.21 -4.70
CA THR A 32 -1.77 -2.19 -6.16
C THR A 32 -1.58 -0.77 -6.67
N TYR A 33 -1.17 -0.64 -7.92
CA TYR A 33 -1.04 0.61 -8.63
C TYR A 33 -1.05 0.34 -10.13
N HIS A 34 -1.46 1.32 -10.91
CA HIS A 34 -1.31 1.28 -12.35
C HIS A 34 0.08 1.83 -12.70
N SER A 35 0.93 1.01 -13.29
CA SER A 35 2.19 1.47 -13.88
C SER A 35 1.93 1.89 -15.31
N ARG A 36 2.19 3.16 -15.66
CA ARG A 36 2.34 3.55 -17.06
C ARG A 36 3.84 3.47 -17.39
N SER A 37 4.24 2.41 -18.06
CA SER A 37 5.52 2.33 -18.75
C SER A 37 5.29 2.79 -20.18
N GLU A 38 5.45 4.09 -20.43
CA GLU A 38 5.67 4.67 -21.75
C GLU A 38 7.11 5.18 -21.81
#